data_AF-A0A4U5QGY5-F1
#
_entry.id   AF-A0A4U5QGY5-F1
#
_cell.length_a   1.000
_cell.length_b   1.000
_cell.length_c   1.000
_cell.angle_alpha   90.00
_cell.angle_beta   90.00
_cell.angle_gamma   90.00
#
_symmetry.space_group_name_H-M   'P 1'
#
loop_
_entity.id
_entity.type
_entity.pdbx_description
1 polymer ?
#
loop_
_entity_poly.entity_id
_entity_poly.type
_entity_poly.pdbx_seq_one_letter_code
_entity_poly.pdbx_strand_id
1 'polypeptide(L)'
;MFVFKVLQMGHDSRGEFMRQSLTVMSLFFFAFLAKVTKGASFNPLAVLSSAISGDFSQFLFTIGTRIPAQVIGSITAVRLLIDTFPEIGRGPRLNVDIHKGALTEGLLAFGVVTISLGLARKIPGSFFMKTWISSISKLSLHILGSDLTGGCMNPASVMGWAYARGDHITKEHILVYWLAPIQGALLAVWTFKLLFRPQKQDEKEKLKGKTD
;
A
#
# COMPACT_ATOMS: atom_id res chain seq x y z
N MET A 1 17.22 6.66 -8.58
CA MET A 1 18.69 6.47 -8.57
C MET A 1 19.14 5.47 -9.63
N PHE A 2 18.70 4.20 -9.61
CA PHE A 2 19.13 3.21 -10.61
C PHE A 2 18.96 3.69 -12.06
N VAL A 3 17.76 4.12 -12.44
CA VAL A 3 17.50 4.63 -13.80
C VAL A 3 18.30 5.90 -14.11
N PHE A 4 18.34 6.84 -13.15
CA PHE A 4 18.89 8.16 -13.43
C PHE A 4 20.42 8.27 -13.35
N LYS A 5 21.05 7.45 -12.50
CA LYS A 5 22.49 7.48 -12.24
C LYS A 5 23.21 6.25 -12.78
N VAL A 6 22.66 5.04 -12.59
CA VAL A 6 23.32 3.79 -13.05
C VAL A 6 23.11 3.59 -14.54
N LEU A 7 21.89 3.81 -15.04
CA LEU A 7 21.60 3.77 -16.48
C LEU A 7 21.89 5.10 -17.20
N GLN A 8 22.39 6.12 -16.48
CA GLN A 8 22.71 7.46 -16.99
C GLN A 8 21.59 8.14 -17.81
N MET A 9 20.33 7.76 -17.60
CA MET A 9 19.23 8.49 -18.21
C MET A 9 19.04 9.77 -17.38
N GLY A 10 19.14 10.97 -17.96
CA GLY A 10 18.87 12.20 -17.20
C GLY A 10 17.43 12.26 -16.65
N HIS A 11 17.02 13.38 -16.04
CA HIS A 11 15.58 13.68 -15.78
C HIS A 11 14.79 13.93 -17.08
N ASP A 12 15.14 13.23 -18.16
CA ASP A 12 14.44 13.25 -19.42
C ASP A 12 13.25 12.28 -19.37
N SER A 13 12.28 12.48 -20.26
CA SER A 13 11.00 11.75 -20.30
C SER A 13 11.18 10.23 -20.33
N ARG A 14 12.29 9.75 -20.91
CA ARG A 14 12.66 8.32 -20.99
C ARG A 14 13.02 7.73 -19.63
N GLY A 15 13.72 8.49 -18.78
CA GLY A 15 14.12 8.03 -17.45
C GLY A 15 12.94 7.94 -16.49
N GLU A 16 12.04 8.92 -16.52
CA GLU A 16 10.78 8.86 -15.75
C GLU A 16 9.89 7.70 -16.21
N PHE A 17 9.76 7.49 -17.53
CA PHE A 17 9.01 6.35 -18.06
C PHE A 17 9.60 5.01 -17.59
N MET A 18 10.91 4.82 -17.70
CA MET A 18 11.58 3.59 -17.26
C MET A 18 11.41 3.36 -15.75
N ARG A 19 11.50 4.41 -14.93
CA ARG A 19 11.26 4.34 -13.48
C ARG A 19 9.83 3.90 -13.18
N GLN A 20 8.85 4.47 -13.88
CA GLN A 20 7.44 4.10 -13.74
C GLN A 20 7.19 2.64 -14.17
N SER A 21 7.77 2.21 -15.29
CA SER A 21 7.68 0.82 -15.75
C SER A 21 8.27 -0.17 -14.74
N LEU A 22 9.47 0.10 -14.21
CA LEU A 22 10.08 -0.73 -13.17
C LEU A 22 9.22 -0.77 -11.90
N THR A 23 8.60 0.35 -11.54
CA THR A 23 7.67 0.42 -10.40
C THR A 23 6.48 -0.50 -10.62
N VAL A 24 5.82 -0.44 -11.78
CA VAL A 24 4.72 -1.35 -12.11
C VAL A 24 5.18 -2.81 -12.12
N MET A 25 6.33 -3.12 -12.71
CA MET A 25 6.89 -4.47 -12.72
C MET A 25 7.12 -5.01 -11.30
N SER A 26 7.68 -4.19 -10.40
CA SER A 26 7.87 -4.58 -8.99
C SER A 26 6.55 -4.82 -8.26
N LEU A 27 5.53 -4.00 -8.49
CA LEU A 27 4.19 -4.21 -7.92
C LEU A 27 3.57 -5.52 -8.41
N PHE A 28 3.74 -5.85 -9.70
CA PHE A 28 3.35 -7.15 -10.25
C PHE A 28 4.09 -8.31 -9.61
N PHE A 29 5.40 -8.19 -9.45
CA PHE A 29 6.23 -9.21 -8.81
C PHE A 29 5.78 -9.46 -7.36
N PHE A 30 5.55 -8.41 -6.57
CA PHE A 30 5.04 -8.57 -5.21
C PHE A 30 3.61 -9.11 -5.15
N ALA A 31 2.74 -8.73 -6.09
CA ALA A 31 1.40 -9.31 -6.20
C ALA A 31 1.46 -10.82 -6.55
N PHE A 32 2.41 -11.21 -7.40
CA PHE A 32 2.66 -12.62 -7.71
C PHE A 32 3.17 -13.38 -6.48
N LEU A 33 4.15 -12.83 -5.76
CA LEU A 33 4.64 -13.39 -4.50
C LEU A 33 3.51 -13.55 -3.48
N ALA A 34 2.67 -12.52 -3.33
CA ALA A 34 1.49 -12.57 -2.48
C ALA A 34 0.56 -13.73 -2.84
N LYS A 35 0.33 -13.97 -4.13
CA LYS A 35 -0.51 -15.07 -4.61
C LYS A 35 0.09 -16.44 -4.28
N VAL A 36 1.37 -16.68 -4.58
CA VAL A 36 2.01 -17.99 -4.37
C VAL A 36 2.25 -18.31 -2.89
N THR A 37 2.46 -17.29 -2.06
CA THR A 37 2.62 -17.42 -0.60
C THR A 37 1.28 -17.42 0.17
N LYS A 38 0.14 -17.48 -0.55
CA LYS A 38 -1.21 -17.48 0.04
C LYS A 38 -1.50 -16.26 0.92
N GLY A 39 -1.01 -15.10 0.48
CA GLY A 39 -1.40 -13.81 1.01
C GLY A 39 -0.29 -13.03 1.69
N ALA A 40 1.00 -13.34 1.50
CA ALA A 40 2.06 -12.46 2.00
C ALA A 40 1.87 -11.04 1.44
N SER A 41 2.17 -10.04 2.25
CA SER A 41 2.00 -8.64 1.88
C SER A 41 3.18 -7.86 2.44
N PHE A 42 3.58 -6.81 1.73
CA PHE A 42 4.63 -5.87 2.14
C PHE A 42 4.04 -4.56 2.71
N ASN A 43 2.72 -4.50 2.90
CA ASN A 43 2.02 -3.30 3.37
C ASN A 43 1.03 -3.65 4.49
N PRO A 44 1.14 -3.01 5.68
CA PRO A 44 0.22 -3.19 6.79
C PRO A 44 -1.24 -2.95 6.43
N LEU A 45 -1.53 -1.95 5.59
CA LEU A 45 -2.90 -1.60 5.21
C LEU A 45 -3.61 -2.73 4.46
N ALA A 46 -2.86 -3.51 3.67
CA ALA A 46 -3.41 -4.61 2.89
C ALA A 46 -3.80 -5.82 3.75
N VAL A 47 -3.20 -5.99 4.93
CA VAL A 47 -3.54 -7.08 5.87
C VAL A 47 -4.56 -6.66 6.92
N LEU A 48 -4.67 -5.35 7.18
CA LEU A 48 -5.49 -4.81 8.25
C LEU A 48 -6.99 -5.03 8.03
N SER A 49 -7.47 -4.89 6.79
CA SER A 49 -8.89 -5.12 6.45
C SER A 49 -9.34 -6.54 6.79
N SER A 50 -8.52 -7.54 6.42
CA SER A 50 -8.78 -8.95 6.72
C SER A 50 -8.64 -9.25 8.20
N ALA A 51 -7.72 -8.60 8.90
CA ALA A 51 -7.55 -8.76 10.35
C ALA A 51 -8.78 -8.27 11.12
N ILE A 52 -9.35 -7.14 10.73
CA ILE A 52 -10.48 -6.52 11.43
C ILE A 52 -11.82 -7.18 11.08
N SER A 53 -11.94 -7.72 9.87
CA SER A 53 -13.13 -8.47 9.47
C SER A 53 -13.06 -9.97 9.81
N GLY A 54 -11.92 -10.45 10.28
CA GLY A 54 -11.66 -11.85 10.63
C GLY A 54 -11.93 -12.14 12.11
N ASP A 55 -11.47 -13.30 12.57
CA ASP A 55 -11.54 -13.67 13.99
C ASP A 55 -10.43 -13.03 14.83
N PHE A 56 -10.55 -13.13 16.16
CA PHE A 56 -9.60 -12.55 17.09
C PHE A 56 -8.18 -13.13 16.94
N SER A 57 -8.06 -14.42 16.59
CA SER A 57 -6.76 -15.07 16.38
C SER A 57 -6.06 -14.52 15.14
N GLN A 58 -6.80 -14.33 14.04
CA GLN A 58 -6.31 -13.71 12.80
C GLN A 58 -5.93 -12.25 13.03
N PHE A 59 -6.69 -11.52 13.85
CA PHE A 59 -6.35 -10.17 14.29
C PHE A 59 -5.02 -10.16 15.05
N LEU A 60 -4.89 -10.96 16.10
CA LEU A 60 -3.66 -11.05 16.90
C LEU A 60 -2.45 -11.49 16.08
N PHE A 61 -2.60 -12.48 15.21
CA PHE A 61 -1.52 -12.91 14.32
C PHE A 61 -1.10 -11.80 13.36
N THR A 62 -2.05 -11.00 12.87
CA THR A 62 -1.73 -9.89 11.97
C THR A 62 -0.98 -8.78 12.68
N ILE A 63 -1.48 -8.32 13.83
CA ILE A 63 -0.88 -7.23 14.60
C ILE A 63 0.43 -7.67 15.27
N GLY A 64 0.46 -8.88 15.83
CA GLY A 64 1.58 -9.41 16.61
C GLY A 64 2.68 -10.07 15.77
N THR A 65 2.41 -10.48 14.53
CA THR A 65 3.40 -11.19 13.71
C THR A 65 3.56 -10.58 12.33
N ARG A 66 2.47 -10.43 11.57
CA ARG A 66 2.57 -10.01 10.16
C ARG A 66 3.08 -8.58 9.99
N ILE A 67 2.52 -7.62 10.73
CA ILE A 67 2.94 -6.21 10.66
C ILE A 67 4.39 -6.06 11.19
N PRO A 68 4.78 -6.63 12.34
CA PRO A 68 6.16 -6.61 12.80
C PRO A 68 7.14 -7.20 11.77
N ALA A 69 6.82 -8.33 11.14
CA ALA A 69 7.65 -8.92 10.10
C ALA A 69 7.81 -7.99 8.88
N GLN A 70 6.74 -7.31 8.45
CA GLN A 70 6.80 -6.30 7.39
C GLN A 70 7.71 -5.13 7.75
N VAL A 71 7.62 -4.64 8.99
CA VAL A 71 8.46 -3.53 9.49
C VAL A 71 9.92 -3.95 9.56
N ILE A 72 10.24 -5.10 10.15
CA ILE A 72 11.61 -5.61 10.26
C ILE A 72 12.21 -5.84 8.86
N GLY A 73 11.45 -6.44 7.95
CA GLY A 73 11.87 -6.63 6.57
C GLY A 73 12.16 -5.31 5.87
N SER A 74 11.31 -4.30 6.06
CA SER A 74 11.51 -2.95 5.52
C SER A 74 12.77 -2.27 6.07
N ILE A 75 12.97 -2.30 7.39
CA ILE A 75 14.18 -1.73 8.03
C ILE A 75 15.44 -2.41 7.50
N THR A 76 15.43 -3.74 7.41
CA THR A 76 16.56 -4.52 6.91
C THR A 76 16.86 -4.18 5.44
N ALA A 77 15.82 -4.12 4.61
CA ALA A 77 15.96 -3.78 3.19
C ALA A 77 16.52 -2.36 2.99
N VAL A 78 16.00 -1.37 3.73
CA VAL A 78 16.49 0.02 3.65
C VAL A 78 17.94 0.11 4.12
N ARG A 79 18.32 -0.59 5.18
CA ARG A 79 19.70 -0.61 5.66
C ARG A 79 20.66 -1.18 4.61
N LEU A 80 20.35 -2.35 4.06
CA LEU A 80 21.12 -2.95 2.97
C LEU A 80 21.21 -2.02 1.74
N LEU A 81 20.12 -1.32 1.42
CA LEU A 81 20.05 -0.40 0.31
C LEU A 81 20.98 0.81 0.50
N ILE A 82 20.99 1.40 1.70
CA ILE A 82 21.88 2.52 2.04
C ILE A 82 23.34 2.06 2.06
N ASP A 83 23.62 0.88 2.62
CA ASP A 83 24.97 0.31 2.67
C ASP A 83 25.50 0.01 1.27
N THR A 84 24.64 -0.47 0.37
CA THR A 84 25.02 -0.80 -1.03
C THR A 84 25.10 0.46 -1.91
N PHE A 85 24.22 1.44 -1.67
CA PHE A 85 24.10 2.65 -2.47
C PHE A 85 24.05 3.88 -1.55
N PRO A 86 25.20 4.35 -1.04
CA PRO A 86 25.24 5.44 -0.04
C PRO A 86 24.73 6.78 -0.58
N GLU A 87 24.71 6.97 -1.90
CA GLU A 87 24.13 8.16 -2.53
C GLU A 87 22.58 8.13 -2.62
N ILE A 88 21.93 7.08 -2.13
CA ILE A 88 20.48 7.00 -2.20
C ILE A 88 19.85 8.06 -1.28
N GLY A 89 18.83 8.75 -1.79
CA GLY A 89 18.15 9.83 -1.07
C GLY A 89 17.57 9.36 0.25
N ARG A 90 17.16 10.31 1.11
CA ARG A 90 16.68 10.03 2.47
C ARG A 90 15.25 9.47 2.55
N GLY A 91 14.74 8.82 1.51
CA GLY A 91 13.36 8.33 1.48
C GLY A 91 12.29 9.44 1.51
N PRO A 92 11.02 9.09 1.75
CA PRO A 92 9.90 10.02 1.77
C PRO A 92 10.00 11.01 2.92
N ARG A 93 9.56 12.26 2.68
CA ARG A 93 9.48 13.33 3.67
C ARG A 93 8.15 14.07 3.54
N LEU A 94 7.72 14.59 4.66
CA LEU A 94 6.60 15.50 4.75
C LEU A 94 7.07 16.89 4.31
N ASN A 95 6.43 17.45 3.28
CA ASN A 95 6.74 18.80 2.76
C ASN A 95 5.66 19.83 3.15
N VAL A 96 4.61 19.40 3.84
CA VAL A 96 3.46 20.22 4.24
C VAL A 96 3.22 20.10 5.73
N ASP A 97 2.32 20.92 6.27
CA ASP A 97 1.88 20.79 7.66
C ASP A 97 1.35 19.39 7.99
N ILE A 98 1.53 18.96 9.24
CA ILE A 98 1.14 17.63 9.75
C ILE A 98 -0.32 17.30 9.42
N HIS A 99 -1.25 18.25 9.59
CA HIS A 99 -2.66 18.01 9.34
C HIS A 99 -2.94 17.81 7.86
N LYS A 100 -2.31 18.61 7.00
CA LYS A 100 -2.41 18.47 5.54
C LYS A 100 -1.80 17.15 5.09
N GLY A 101 -0.63 16.79 5.62
CA GLY A 101 0.03 15.52 5.33
C GLY A 101 -0.82 14.32 5.74
N ALA A 102 -1.36 14.35 6.95
CA ALA A 102 -2.26 13.32 7.46
C ALA A 102 -3.51 13.19 6.58
N LEU A 103 -4.13 14.30 6.19
CA LEU A 103 -5.26 14.28 5.27
C LEU A 103 -4.89 13.67 3.92
N THR A 104 -3.74 14.06 3.35
CA THR A 104 -3.25 13.52 2.08
C THR A 104 -3.02 12.02 2.16
N GLU A 105 -2.20 11.53 3.09
CA GLU A 105 -1.89 10.11 3.22
C GLU A 105 -3.14 9.27 3.57
N GLY A 106 -4.06 9.82 4.37
CA GLY A 106 -5.36 9.21 4.65
C GLY A 106 -6.24 9.06 3.40
N LEU A 107 -6.39 10.12 2.61
CA LEU A 107 -7.19 10.10 1.36
C LEU A 107 -6.59 9.18 0.31
N LEU A 108 -5.26 9.18 0.16
CA LEU A 108 -4.55 8.29 -0.75
C LEU A 108 -4.75 6.82 -0.36
N ALA A 109 -4.60 6.49 0.93
CA ALA A 109 -4.87 5.16 1.45
C ALA A 109 -6.35 4.74 1.25
N PHE A 110 -7.29 5.64 1.51
CA PHE A 110 -8.71 5.42 1.26
C PHE A 110 -8.97 5.07 -0.21
N GLY A 111 -8.37 5.82 -1.14
CA GLY A 111 -8.48 5.59 -2.59
C GLY A 111 -7.95 4.21 -3.00
N VAL A 112 -6.72 3.87 -2.58
CA VAL A 112 -6.11 2.56 -2.89
C VAL A 112 -6.97 1.41 -2.40
N VAL A 113 -7.47 1.49 -1.17
CA VAL A 113 -8.29 0.42 -0.57
C VAL A 113 -9.65 0.32 -1.26
N THR A 114 -10.30 1.45 -1.55
CA THR A 114 -11.59 1.49 -2.26
C THR A 114 -11.47 0.87 -3.66
N ILE A 115 -10.43 1.23 -4.41
CA ILE A 115 -10.14 0.65 -5.73
C ILE A 115 -9.92 -0.86 -5.62
N SER A 116 -9.13 -1.29 -4.64
CA SER A 116 -8.83 -2.71 -4.41
C SER A 116 -10.10 -3.53 -4.11
N LEU A 117 -10.99 -2.99 -3.26
CA LEU A 117 -12.29 -3.61 -2.95
C LEU A 117 -13.21 -3.64 -4.18
N GLY A 118 -13.27 -2.55 -4.94
CA GLY A 118 -14.04 -2.46 -6.19
C GLY A 118 -13.59 -3.48 -7.24
N LEU A 119 -12.27 -3.64 -7.43
CA LEU A 119 -11.68 -4.63 -8.33
C LEU A 119 -11.94 -6.06 -7.86
N ALA A 120 -11.89 -6.31 -6.56
CA ALA A 120 -12.19 -7.61 -5.99
C ALA A 120 -13.63 -8.04 -6.32
N ARG A 121 -14.59 -7.10 -6.24
CA ARG A 121 -16.01 -7.34 -6.55
C ARG A 121 -16.33 -7.42 -8.04
N LYS A 122 -15.83 -6.46 -8.86
CA LYS A 122 -16.23 -6.33 -10.28
C LYS A 122 -15.56 -7.32 -11.23
N ILE A 123 -14.35 -7.77 -10.93
CA ILE A 123 -13.55 -8.60 -11.86
C ILE A 123 -13.19 -9.93 -11.17
N PRO A 124 -14.14 -10.80 -10.80
CA PRO A 124 -13.80 -12.08 -10.17
C PRO A 124 -12.89 -12.91 -11.10
N GLY A 125 -11.88 -13.58 -10.53
CA GLY A 125 -11.03 -14.55 -11.26
C GLY A 125 -9.82 -14.00 -12.04
N SER A 126 -9.82 -12.76 -12.53
CA SER A 126 -8.67 -12.24 -13.32
C SER A 126 -7.57 -11.65 -12.43
N PHE A 127 -6.54 -12.44 -12.13
CA PHE A 127 -5.36 -11.96 -11.39
C PHE A 127 -4.64 -10.84 -12.15
N PHE A 128 -4.37 -11.03 -13.43
CA PHE A 128 -3.59 -10.09 -14.24
C PHE A 128 -4.27 -8.72 -14.33
N MET A 129 -5.56 -8.68 -14.68
CA MET A 129 -6.30 -7.43 -14.85
C MET A 129 -6.44 -6.67 -13.53
N LYS A 130 -6.71 -7.38 -12.42
CA LYS A 130 -6.73 -6.77 -11.07
C LYS A 130 -5.39 -6.15 -10.71
N THR A 131 -4.31 -6.90 -10.89
CA THR A 131 -2.96 -6.44 -10.57
C THR A 131 -2.57 -5.26 -11.47
N TRP A 132 -2.93 -5.29 -12.75
CA TRP A 132 -2.69 -4.19 -13.69
C TRP A 132 -3.36 -2.91 -13.22
N ILE A 133 -4.68 -2.93 -13.05
CA ILE A 133 -5.44 -1.73 -12.66
C ILE A 133 -4.99 -1.26 -11.27
N SER A 134 -4.82 -2.18 -10.31
CA SER A 134 -4.35 -1.83 -8.97
C SER A 134 -2.97 -1.19 -8.99
N SER A 135 -2.03 -1.69 -9.80
CA SER A 135 -0.67 -1.15 -9.90
C SER A 135 -0.66 0.23 -10.52
N ILE A 136 -1.39 0.43 -11.62
CA ILE A 136 -1.51 1.74 -12.27
C ILE A 136 -2.18 2.75 -11.33
N SER A 137 -3.31 2.39 -10.71
CA SER A 137 -4.00 3.27 -9.76
C SER A 137 -3.11 3.64 -8.57
N LYS A 138 -2.36 2.68 -8.02
CA LYS A 138 -1.43 2.93 -6.92
C LYS A 138 -0.29 3.86 -7.34
N LEU A 139 0.26 3.67 -8.54
CA LEU A 139 1.28 4.55 -9.09
C LEU A 139 0.73 5.97 -9.32
N SER A 140 -0.47 6.11 -9.89
CA SER A 140 -1.12 7.42 -10.07
C SER A 140 -1.33 8.14 -8.74
N LEU A 141 -1.85 7.45 -7.72
CA LEU A 141 -2.03 8.02 -6.38
C LEU A 141 -0.69 8.36 -5.72
N HIS A 142 0.35 7.55 -5.94
CA HIS A 142 1.70 7.85 -5.47
C HIS A 142 2.24 9.14 -6.08
N ILE A 143 2.08 9.33 -7.40
CA ILE A 143 2.48 10.56 -8.10
C ILE A 143 1.67 11.76 -7.59
N LEU A 144 0.36 11.61 -7.38
CA LEU A 144 -0.47 12.70 -6.84
C LEU A 144 -0.06 13.10 -5.41
N GLY A 145 0.41 12.14 -4.61
CA GLY A 145 0.82 12.35 -3.22
C GLY A 145 2.29 12.73 -3.03
N SER A 146 3.13 12.57 -4.06
CA SER A 146 4.58 12.61 -3.93
C SER A 146 5.07 13.95 -3.41
N ASP A 147 4.49 15.03 -3.91
CA ASP A 147 4.99 16.38 -3.64
C ASP A 147 4.63 16.87 -2.24
N LEU A 148 3.54 16.34 -1.67
CA LEU A 148 3.05 16.72 -0.34
C LEU A 148 3.66 15.85 0.77
N THR A 149 3.71 14.53 0.57
CA THR A 149 4.01 13.54 1.63
C THR A 149 4.98 12.46 1.18
N GLY A 150 5.36 12.41 -0.09
CA GLY A 150 6.01 11.26 -0.70
C GLY A 150 5.04 10.17 -1.17
N GLY A 151 3.74 10.32 -0.94
CA GLY A 151 2.68 9.47 -1.49
C GLY A 151 2.88 7.98 -1.20
N CYS A 152 3.31 7.63 0.01
CA CYS A 152 3.84 6.30 0.29
C CYS A 152 2.74 5.26 0.47
N MET A 153 1.64 5.63 1.15
CA MET A 153 0.50 4.75 1.38
C MET A 153 0.90 3.37 1.93
N ASN A 154 2.02 3.29 2.66
CA ASN A 154 2.61 2.06 3.19
C ASN A 154 3.41 2.34 4.48
N PRO A 155 2.79 2.16 5.66
CA PRO A 155 3.42 2.45 6.93
C PRO A 155 4.74 1.71 7.16
N ALA A 156 4.82 0.42 6.77
CA ALA A 156 6.06 -0.36 6.96
C ALA A 156 7.21 0.16 6.09
N SER A 157 6.92 0.55 4.84
CA SER A 157 7.93 1.14 3.94
C SER A 157 8.49 2.45 4.49
N VAL A 158 7.61 3.35 4.96
CA VAL A 158 8.04 4.63 5.54
C VAL A 158 8.82 4.40 6.83
N MET A 159 8.40 3.46 7.68
CA MET A 159 9.10 3.13 8.92
C MET A 159 10.55 2.70 8.67
N GLY A 160 10.82 1.94 7.61
CA GLY A 160 12.19 1.54 7.25
C GLY A 160 13.11 2.74 6.99
N TRP A 161 12.63 3.71 6.21
CA TRP A 161 13.36 4.95 5.96
C TRP A 161 13.47 5.84 7.20
N ALA A 162 12.40 5.92 7.99
CA ALA A 162 12.39 6.73 9.21
C ALA A 162 13.35 6.19 10.27
N TYR A 163 13.47 4.86 10.36
CA TYR A 163 14.43 4.21 11.25
C TYR A 163 15.86 4.53 10.84
N ALA A 164 16.18 4.46 9.54
CA ALA A 164 17.50 4.79 9.03
C ALA A 164 17.90 6.27 9.23
N ARG A 165 16.92 7.18 9.33
CA ARG A 165 17.15 8.60 9.64
C ARG A 165 17.17 8.93 11.13
N GLY A 166 16.67 8.02 11.97
CA GLY A 166 16.47 8.27 13.40
C GLY A 166 15.20 9.07 13.74
N ASP A 167 14.27 9.27 12.80
CA ASP A 167 13.04 10.07 13.01
C ASP A 167 11.75 9.22 13.16
N HIS A 168 11.90 7.90 13.31
CA HIS A 168 10.80 6.93 13.42
C HIS A 168 9.83 7.10 14.59
N ILE A 169 10.19 7.83 15.66
CA ILE A 169 9.33 8.06 16.84
C ILE A 169 8.69 9.46 16.80
N THR A 170 8.92 10.25 15.76
CA THR A 170 8.36 11.60 15.67
C THR A 170 6.83 11.57 15.58
N LYS A 171 6.18 12.59 16.15
CA LYS A 171 4.73 12.76 16.08
C LYS A 171 4.26 12.82 14.62
N GLU A 172 5.01 13.50 13.76
CA GLU A 172 4.73 13.59 12.33
C GLU A 172 4.71 12.19 11.70
N HIS A 173 5.72 11.38 11.99
CA HIS A 173 5.80 10.04 11.43
C HIS A 173 4.61 9.17 11.83
N ILE A 174 4.29 9.15 13.12
CA ILE A 174 3.21 8.33 13.67
C ILE A 174 1.84 8.81 13.18
N LEU A 175 1.57 10.12 13.22
CA LEU A 175 0.28 10.67 12.83
C LEU A 175 0.05 10.55 11.31
N VAL A 176 1.03 10.98 10.51
CA VAL A 176 0.88 11.10 9.05
C VAL A 176 1.02 9.76 8.34
N TYR A 177 1.98 8.91 8.74
CA TYR A 177 2.31 7.71 7.96
C TYR A 177 1.80 6.40 8.56
N TRP A 178 1.35 6.42 9.82
CA TRP A 178 0.68 5.27 10.45
C TRP A 178 -0.81 5.53 10.63
N LEU A 179 -1.18 6.48 11.49
CA LEU A 179 -2.56 6.66 11.90
C LEU A 179 -3.47 7.09 10.75
N ALA A 180 -3.08 8.11 9.98
CA ALA A 180 -3.89 8.60 8.87
C ALA A 180 -4.16 7.53 7.79
N PRO A 181 -3.15 6.80 7.26
CA PRO A 181 -3.37 5.72 6.30
C PRO A 181 -4.24 4.59 6.86
N ILE A 182 -4.05 4.23 8.14
CA ILE A 182 -4.89 3.23 8.81
C ILE A 182 -6.33 3.71 8.84
N GLN A 183 -6.59 4.92 9.32
CA GLN A 183 -7.93 5.50 9.37
C GLN A 183 -8.57 5.56 7.98
N GLY A 184 -7.84 6.01 6.96
CA GLY A 184 -8.30 6.04 5.57
C GLY A 184 -8.66 4.64 5.04
N ALA A 185 -7.84 3.63 5.33
CA ALA A 185 -8.12 2.25 4.96
C ALA A 185 -9.38 1.70 5.66
N LEU A 186 -9.56 1.98 6.96
CA LEU A 186 -10.74 1.56 7.71
C LEU A 186 -12.01 2.23 7.22
N LEU A 187 -11.96 3.54 6.98
CA LEU A 187 -13.06 4.30 6.41
C LEU A 187 -13.44 3.74 5.03
N ALA A 188 -12.47 3.41 4.17
CA ALA A 188 -12.74 2.80 2.87
C ALA A 188 -13.48 1.47 3.00
N VAL A 189 -13.03 0.58 3.90
CA VAL A 189 -13.69 -0.71 4.15
C VAL A 189 -15.12 -0.50 4.67
N TRP A 190 -15.30 0.42 5.62
CA TRP A 190 -16.60 0.72 6.21
C TRP A 190 -17.56 1.32 5.18
N THR A 191 -17.15 2.36 4.44
CA THR A 191 -17.92 2.98 3.36
C THR A 191 -18.26 1.96 2.27
N PHE A 192 -17.32 1.11 1.88
CA PHE A 192 -17.58 0.07 0.87
C PHE A 192 -18.61 -0.94 1.36
N LYS A 193 -18.56 -1.37 2.63
CA LYS A 193 -19.57 -2.26 3.23
C LYS A 193 -20.94 -1.60 3.34
N LEU A 194 -20.99 -0.30 3.62
CA LEU A 194 -22.23 0.46 3.72
C LEU A 194 -22.90 0.64 2.35
N LEU A 195 -22.12 0.92 1.32
CA LEU A 195 -22.61 1.13 -0.05
C LEU A 195 -22.91 -0.18 -0.80
N PHE A 196 -22.16 -1.24 -0.51
CA PHE A 196 -22.27 -2.51 -1.21
C PHE A 196 -22.54 -3.65 -0.22
N ARG A 197 -23.73 -4.28 -0.32
CA ARG A 197 -24.08 -5.46 0.48
C ARG A 197 -23.10 -6.63 0.25
N PRO A 198 -22.84 -7.48 1.26
CA PRO A 198 -21.93 -8.61 1.13
C PRO A 198 -22.45 -9.63 0.10
N GLN A 199 -21.60 -10.03 -0.86
CA GLN A 199 -21.93 -11.00 -1.93
C GLN A 199 -22.53 -12.33 -1.42
N LYS A 200 -22.25 -12.73 -0.17
CA LYS A 200 -22.85 -13.92 0.46
C LYS A 200 -24.37 -13.82 0.62
N GLN A 201 -24.93 -12.62 0.70
CA GLN A 201 -26.39 -12.41 0.67
C GLN A 201 -26.92 -12.48 -0.77
N ASP A 202 -26.21 -11.85 -1.72
CA ASP A 202 -26.58 -11.86 -3.14
C ASP A 202 -26.61 -13.29 -3.75
N GLU A 203 -25.65 -14.16 -3.38
CA GLU A 203 -25.66 -15.57 -3.80
C GLU A 203 -26.77 -16.38 -3.13
N LYS A 204 -27.03 -16.16 -1.83
CA LYS A 204 -28.12 -16.83 -1.11
C LYS A 204 -29.51 -16.40 -1.59
N GLU A 205 -29.69 -15.14 -1.97
CA GLU A 205 -30.92 -14.63 -2.58
C GLU A 205 -31.09 -15.15 -4.01
N LYS A 206 -30.02 -15.20 -4.82
CA LYS A 206 -30.04 -15.82 -6.16
C LYS A 206 -30.30 -17.32 -6.13
N LEU A 207 -29.81 -18.03 -5.12
CA LEU A 207 -30.10 -19.45 -4.90
C LEU A 207 -31.55 -19.65 -4.46
N LYS A 208 -32.07 -18.80 -3.56
CA LYS A 208 -33.49 -18.87 -3.15
C LYS A 208 -34.45 -18.61 -4.31
N GLY A 209 -34.24 -17.56 -5.10
CA GLY A 209 -35.11 -17.20 -6.24
C GLY A 209 -35.01 -18.12 -7.47
N LYS A 210 -34.20 -19.18 -7.45
CA LYS A 210 -34.16 -20.24 -8.47
C LYS A 210 -34.88 -21.53 -8.02
N THR A 211 -35.38 -21.56 -6.80
CA THR A 211 -36.08 -22.72 -6.20
C THR A 211 -37.60 -22.54 -6.10
N ASP A 212 -38.10 -21.38 -6.54
CA ASP A 212 -39.52 -21.09 -6.74
C ASP A 212 -39.84 -21.10 -8.25
#